data_AF-A0A847A9E4-F1
#
_entry.id   AF-A0A847A9E4-F1
#
_cell.length_a   1.000
_cell.length_b   1.000
_cell.length_c   1.000
_cell.angle_alpha   90.00
_cell.angle_beta   90.00
_cell.angle_gamma   90.00
#
_symmetry.space_group_name_H-M   'P 1'
#
loop_
_entity.id
_entity.type
_entity.pdbx_description
1 polymer ?
#
loop_
_entity_poly.entity_id
_entity_poly.type
_entity_poly.pdbx_seq_one_letter_code
_entity_poly.pdbx_strand_id
1 'polypeptide(L)' 'MIVMSSYNIVDAIFIGRGVGPMGLAAIMVCFPLQMLSGAMAVMAGAGGASIISRSLGAGDVDRAKRAFCATASFAFGV' A
#
# COMPACT_ATOMS: atom_id res chain seq x y z
N MET A 1 3.92 11.48 2.43
CA MET A 1 4.50 10.88 3.66
C MET A 1 4.13 11.64 4.92
N ILE A 2 4.11 12.98 4.94
CA ILE A 2 3.71 13.78 6.13
C ILE A 2 2.33 13.37 6.69
N VAL A 3 1.31 13.26 5.82
CA VAL A 3 -0.05 12.86 6.22
C VAL A 3 -0.10 11.44 6.81
N MET A 4 0.68 10.52 6.26
CA MET A 4 0.74 9.13 6.75
C MET A 4 1.41 9.07 8.13
N SER A 5 2.49 9.84 8.32
CA SER A 5 3.18 9.91 9.60
C SER A 5 2.31 10.56 10.67
N SER A 6 1.55 11.61 10.34
CA SER A 6 0.61 12.21 11.29
C SER A 6 -0.52 11.24 11.65
N TYR A 7 -1.02 10.46 10.69
CA TYR A 7 -1.99 9.40 10.95
C TYR A 7 -1.46 8.39 11.97
N ASN A 8 -0.25 7.85 11.77
CA ASN A 8 0.34 6.86 12.67
C ASN A 8 0.54 7.41 14.10
N ILE A 9 0.91 8.70 14.23
CA ILE A 9 1.06 9.35 15.54
C ILE A 9 -0.29 9.47 16.24
N VAL A 10 -1.31 9.97 15.54
CA VAL A 10 -2.65 10.12 16.10
C VAL A 10 -3.23 8.75 16.47
N ASP A 11 -3.12 7.75 15.60
CA ASP A 11 -3.55 6.37 15.82
C ASP A 11 -2.96 5.80 17.12
N ALA A 12 -1.64 5.86 17.28
CA ALA A 12 -0.95 5.40 18.48
C ALA A 12 -1.40 6.13 19.76
N ILE A 13 -1.66 7.45 19.69
CA ILE A 13 -2.17 8.23 20.84
C ILE A 13 -3.58 7.76 21.23
N PHE A 14 -4.46 7.56 20.25
CA PHE A 14 -5.84 7.13 20.50
C PHE A 14 -5.88 5.73 21.08
N ILE A 15 -5.10 4.79 20.54
CA ILE A 15 -5.02 3.42 21.06
C ILE A 15 -4.38 3.40 22.45
N GLY A 16 -3.28 4.15 22.63
CA GLY A 16 -2.60 4.26 23.91
C GLY A 16 -3.48 4.86 25.02
N ARG A 17 -4.38 5.79 24.68
CA ARG A 17 -5.34 6.37 25.64
C ARG A 17 -6.62 5.54 25.81
N GLY A 18 -7.12 4.92 24.74
CA GLY A 18 -8.40 4.21 24.74
C GLY A 18 -8.30 2.76 25.22
N VAL A 19 -7.28 2.02 24.80
CA VAL A 19 -7.07 0.60 25.13
C VAL A 19 -5.88 0.40 26.08
N GLY A 20 -4.92 1.32 26.06
CA GLY A 20 -3.74 1.26 26.92
C GLY A 20 -2.61 0.41 26.33
N PRO A 21 -1.61 0.04 27.17
CA PRO A 21 -0.39 -0.64 26.73
C PRO A 21 -0.64 -1.99 26.02
N MET A 22 -1.68 -2.72 26.43
CA MET A 22 -2.07 -3.99 25.80
C MET A 22 -2.52 -3.80 24.35
N GLY A 23 -3.20 -2.69 24.04
CA GLY A 23 -3.62 -2.36 22.67
C GLY A 23 -2.42 -2.08 21.77
N LEU A 24 -1.44 -1.32 22.28
CA LEU A 24 -0.20 -1.05 21.54
C LEU A 24 0.60 -2.34 21.29
N ALA A 25 0.69 -3.23 22.28
CA ALA A 25 1.35 -4.52 22.13
C ALA A 25 0.66 -5.41 21.10
N ALA A 26 -0.68 -5.45 21.08
CA ALA A 26 -1.44 -6.21 20.09
C ALA A 26 -1.16 -5.73 18.65
N ILE A 27 -1.08 -4.41 18.43
CA ILE A 27 -0.76 -3.85 17.11
C ILE A 27 0.63 -4.26 16.65
N MET A 28 1.62 -4.25 17.53
CA MET A 28 2.98 -4.69 17.21
C MET A 28 3.01 -6.16 16.76
N VAL A 29 2.21 -7.03 17.39
CA VAL A 29 2.09 -8.44 16.99
C VAL A 29 1.42 -8.59 15.63
N CYS A 30 0.42 -7.76 15.31
CA CYS A 30 -0.27 -7.77 14.01
C CYS A 30 0.55 -7.09 12.88
N PHE A 31 1.56 -6.30 13.21
CA PHE A 31 2.32 -5.49 12.26
C PHE A 31 2.95 -6.28 11.09
N PRO A 32 3.50 -7.49 11.29
CA PRO A 32 4.02 -8.31 10.18
C PRO A 32 2.94 -8.68 9.14
N LEU A 33 1.70 -8.94 9.58
CA LEU A 33 0.59 -9.23 8.68
C LEU A 33 0.19 -7.99 7.87
N GLN A 34 0.18 -6.82 8.51
CA GLN A 34 -0.02 -5.55 7.83
C GLN A 34 1.09 -5.27 6.81
N MET A 35 2.35 -5.55 7.17
CA MET A 35 3.50 -5.40 6.27
C MET A 35 3.37 -6.31 5.04
N LEU A 36 2.91 -7.54 5.21
CA LEU A 36 2.67 -8.46 4.09
C LEU A 36 1.64 -7.89 3.10
N SER A 37 0.51 -7.39 3.62
CA SER A 37 -0.51 -6.72 2.80
C SER A 37 0.04 -5.49 2.10
N GLY A 38 0.81 -4.66 2.81
CA GLY A 38 1.48 -3.48 2.24
C GLY A 38 2.50 -3.85 1.16
N ALA A 39 3.25 -4.94 1.33
CA ALA A 39 4.23 -5.42 0.36
C ALA A 39 3.56 -5.83 -0.96
N MET A 40 2.41 -6.49 -0.91
CA MET A 40 1.62 -6.82 -2.11
C MET A 40 1.14 -5.55 -2.83
N ALA A 41 0.66 -4.55 -2.07
CA ALA A 41 0.24 -3.27 -2.64
C ALA A 41 1.40 -2.53 -3.31
N VAL A 42 2.59 -2.52 -2.69
CA VAL A 42 3.80 -1.91 -3.27
C VAL A 42 4.26 -2.68 -4.51
N MET A 43 4.25 -4.02 -4.48
CA MET A 43 4.62 -4.86 -5.62
C MET A 43 3.77 -4.52 -6.85
N ALA A 44 2.45 -4.49 -6.69
CA ALA A 44 1.55 -4.15 -7.78
C ALA A 44 1.63 -2.68 -8.18
N GLY A 45 1.61 -1.76 -7.22
CA GLY A 45 1.62 -0.33 -7.47
C GLY A 45 2.92 0.15 -8.13
N ALA A 46 4.06 -0.09 -7.48
CA ALA A 46 5.37 0.34 -8.00
C ALA A 46 5.80 -0.49 -9.20
N GLY A 47 5.59 -1.81 -9.17
CA GLY A 47 5.90 -2.70 -10.30
C GLY A 47 5.06 -2.38 -11.54
N GLY A 48 3.75 -2.22 -11.36
CA GLY A 48 2.82 -1.81 -12.42
C GLY A 48 3.17 -0.42 -12.98
N ALA A 49 3.40 0.56 -12.12
CA ALA A 49 3.81 1.91 -12.53
C ALA A 49 5.11 1.89 -13.36
N SER A 50 6.08 1.04 -13.02
CA SER A 50 7.32 0.87 -13.79
C SER A 50 7.05 0.36 -15.22
N ILE A 51 6.21 -0.67 -15.37
CA ILE A 51 5.84 -1.23 -16.69
C ILE A 51 5.05 -0.21 -17.51
N ILE A 52 4.09 0.48 -16.90
CA ILE A 52 3.28 1.53 -17.53
C ILE A 52 4.19 2.67 -18.02
N SER A 53 5.08 3.17 -17.16
CA SER A 53 6.02 4.25 -17.49
C SER A 53 6.93 3.87 -18.67
N ARG A 54 7.52 2.67 -18.66
CA ARG A 54 8.36 2.18 -19.77
C ARG A 54 7.58 2.02 -21.07
N SER A 55 6.32 1.57 -21.01
CA SER A 55 5.48 1.37 -22.20
C SER A 55 5.05 2.71 -22.80
N LEU A 56 4.66 3.67 -21.97
CA LEU A 56 4.36 5.04 -22.41
C LEU A 56 5.60 5.73 -23.00
N GLY A 57 6.77 5.58 -22.37
CA GLY A 57 8.03 6.11 -22.88
C GLY A 57 8.46 5.53 -24.23
N ALA A 58 8.00 4.32 -24.57
CA ALA A 58 8.22 3.69 -25.87
C ALA A 58 7.13 4.03 -26.92
N GLY A 59 6.13 4.85 -26.57
CA GLY A 59 4.99 5.17 -27.44
C GLY A 59 3.92 4.09 -27.56
N ASP A 60 4.07 2.96 -26.84
CA ASP A 60 3.13 1.82 -26.86
C ASP A 60 2.01 2.01 -25.83
N VAL A 61 1.04 2.85 -26.22
CA VAL A 61 -0.11 3.23 -25.38
C VAL A 61 -1.03 2.04 -25.10
N ASP A 62 -1.18 1.12 -26.04
CA ASP A 62 -2.03 -0.06 -25.85
C ASP A 62 -1.45 -1.01 -24.80
N ARG A 63 -0.14 -1.21 -24.82
CA ARG A 63 0.54 -1.98 -23.75
C ARG A 63 0.46 -1.28 -22.41
N ALA A 64 0.58 0.05 -22.36
CA ALA A 64 0.43 0.81 -21.12
C ALA A 64 -0.98 0.64 -20.52
N LYS A 65 -2.04 0.71 -21.34
CA LYS A 65 -3.43 0.49 -20.90
C LYS A 65 -3.65 -0.93 -20.37
N ARG A 66 -3.14 -1.94 -21.06
CA ARG A 66 -3.22 -3.34 -20.59
C ARG A 66 -2.52 -3.54 -19.25
N ALA A 67 -1.32 -2.97 -19.09
CA ALA A 67 -0.57 -3.03 -17.84
C ALA A 67 -1.33 -2.33 -16.70
N PHE A 68 -1.91 -1.17 -16.95
CA PHE A 68 -2.76 -0.46 -15.99
C PHE A 68 -3.97 -1.29 -15.55
N CYS A 69 -4.72 -1.86 -16.51
CA CYS A 69 -5.86 -2.72 -16.19
C CYS A 69 -5.44 -3.92 -15.35
N ALA A 70 -4.35 -4.60 -15.70
CA ALA A 70 -3.85 -5.75 -14.93
C ALA A 70 -3.47 -5.37 -13.48
N THR A 71 -2.79 -4.23 -13.31
CA THR A 71 -2.44 -3.72 -11.97
C THR A 71 -3.67 -3.30 -11.17
N ALA A 72 -4.65 -2.65 -11.81
CA ALA A 72 -5.91 -2.27 -11.16
C ALA A 72 -6.74 -3.51 -10.76
N SER A 73 -6.86 -4.49 -11.64
CA SER A 73 -7.48 -5.79 -11.38
C SER A 73 -6.88 -6.48 -10.16
N PHE A 74 -5.55 -6.55 -10.07
CA PHE A 74 -4.87 -7.10 -8.89
C PHE A 74 -5.18 -6.33 -7.61
N ALA A 75 -5.26 -5.00 -7.67
CA ALA A 75 -5.54 -4.16 -6.51
C ALA A 75 -6.99 -4.30 -5.99
N PHE A 76 -7.95 -4.50 -6.90
CA PHE A 76 -9.37 -4.63 -6.56
C PHE A 76 -9.85 -6.09 -6.46
N GLY A 77 -8.99 -7.06 -6.78
CA GLY A 77 -9.33 -8.49 -6.77
C GLY A 77 -10.32 -8.91 -7.85
N VAL A 78 -10.39 -8.17 -8.96
CA VAL A 78 -11.30 -8.40 -10.11
C VAL A 78 -10.56 -8.88 -11.33
#